data_AF-A0AAJ2AHM0-F1
#
_entry.id   AF-A0AAJ2AHM0-F1
#
_cell.length_a   1.000
_cell.length_b   1.000
_cell.length_c   1.000
_cell.angle_alpha   90.00
_cell.angle_beta   90.00
_cell.angle_gamma   90.00
#
_symmetry.space_group_name_H-M   'P 1'
#
loop_
_entity.id
_entity.type
_entity.pdbx_description
1 polymer ?
#
loop_
_entity_poly.entity_id
_entity_poly.type
_entity_poly.pdbx_seq_one_letter_code
_entity_poly.pdbx_strand_id
1 'polypeptide(L)'
;MTAIVRIDDEVVDVGEFIRLLKLNGQFDSLIEQLVRDKLTVRAAKKSGIAVSDDEIQNRADQFRRIRGLHRAADMNNYLDALHVSLDEFEVFITDTLYQEKMLDKVGTAREIEEYFQLNSPKFDSIEVSHILLDTEGSAKEMISYLNDDPDSFADMAREHSLADTRDAGGVIGRVMRGQMKPDVEAKVFNAEVGDLLGPFVSADGASYEIFAVTAKYPAKLDEDVSAEIRRLLREDWMMARAQEHVIEAR
;
A
#
# COMPACT_ATOMS: atom_id res chain seq x y z
N MET A 1 25.48 -29.87 -3.57
CA MET A 1 24.21 -29.11 -3.54
C MET A 1 23.71 -29.18 -2.10
N THR A 2 23.53 -28.04 -1.46
CA THR A 2 23.01 -27.99 -0.08
C THR A 2 21.52 -28.33 -0.13
N ALA A 3 21.13 -29.44 0.49
CA ALA A 3 19.73 -29.82 0.61
C ALA A 3 19.03 -28.88 1.59
N ILE A 4 17.86 -28.34 1.20
CA ILE A 4 17.03 -27.50 2.06
C ILE A 4 15.98 -28.37 2.75
N VAL A 5 15.31 -29.24 1.99
CA VAL A 5 14.28 -30.17 2.50
C VAL A 5 14.50 -31.54 1.87
N ARG A 6 14.27 -32.61 2.64
CA ARG A 6 14.17 -33.99 2.13
C ARG A 6 12.81 -34.58 2.50
N ILE A 7 12.11 -35.13 1.50
CA ILE A 7 10.83 -35.81 1.64
C ILE A 7 11.02 -37.23 1.09
N ASP A 8 11.13 -38.22 1.98
CA ASP A 8 11.52 -39.60 1.63
C ASP A 8 12.79 -39.63 0.78
N ASP A 9 12.67 -39.96 -0.51
CA ASP A 9 13.76 -40.03 -1.49
C ASP A 9 13.95 -38.73 -2.30
N GLU A 10 13.04 -37.76 -2.16
CA GLU A 10 13.10 -36.47 -2.85
C GLU A 10 13.90 -35.44 -2.04
N VAL A 11 14.79 -34.70 -2.72
CA VAL A 11 15.61 -33.65 -2.11
C VAL A 11 15.36 -32.34 -2.85
N VAL A 12 14.81 -31.36 -2.13
CA VAL A 12 14.71 -29.98 -2.60
C VAL A 12 16.00 -29.27 -2.24
N ASP A 13 16.80 -28.92 -3.24
CA ASP A 13 18.01 -28.12 -3.08
C ASP A 13 17.75 -26.61 -3.27
N VAL A 14 18.80 -25.80 -3.04
CA VAL A 14 18.73 -24.34 -3.24
C VAL A 14 18.29 -23.94 -4.64
N GLY A 15 18.75 -24.65 -5.67
CA GLY A 15 18.41 -24.33 -7.05
C GLY A 15 16.94 -24.63 -7.35
N GLU A 16 16.43 -25.75 -6.85
CA GLU A 16 15.01 -26.10 -6.94
C GLU A 16 14.14 -25.13 -6.16
N PHE A 17 14.52 -24.79 -4.93
CA PHE A 17 13.81 -23.81 -4.11
C PHE A 17 13.70 -22.45 -4.81
N ILE A 18 14.80 -21.93 -5.37
CA ILE A 18 14.78 -20.67 -6.14
C ILE A 18 13.87 -20.79 -7.37
N ARG A 19 13.91 -21.92 -8.10
CA ARG A 19 13.01 -22.16 -9.24
C ARG A 19 11.54 -22.14 -8.82
N LEU A 20 11.20 -22.79 -7.70
CA LEU A 20 9.84 -22.81 -7.17
C LEU A 20 9.37 -21.40 -6.78
N LEU A 21 10.22 -20.60 -6.12
CA LEU A 21 9.93 -19.20 -5.80
C LEU A 21 9.71 -18.35 -7.07
N LYS A 22 10.43 -18.62 -8.16
CA LYS A 22 10.22 -17.91 -9.43
C LYS A 22 8.89 -18.32 -10.07
N LEU A 23 8.59 -19.62 -10.11
CA LEU A 23 7.36 -20.15 -10.74
C LEU A 23 6.07 -19.76 -10.00
N ASN A 24 6.14 -19.57 -8.68
CA ASN A 24 5.00 -19.15 -7.87
C ASN A 24 4.92 -17.62 -7.67
N GLY A 25 5.83 -16.84 -8.26
CA GLY A 25 5.86 -15.38 -8.19
C GLY A 25 6.35 -14.78 -6.88
N GLN A 26 6.94 -15.57 -5.96
CA GLN A 26 7.46 -15.07 -4.68
C GLN A 26 8.91 -14.55 -4.75
N PHE A 27 9.66 -14.93 -5.79
CA PHE A 27 11.07 -14.57 -5.91
C PHE A 27 11.29 -13.07 -6.05
N ASP A 28 10.52 -12.42 -6.93
CA ASP A 28 10.76 -11.01 -7.27
C ASP A 28 10.50 -10.08 -6.09
N SER A 29 9.45 -10.33 -5.29
CA SER A 29 9.15 -9.52 -4.10
C SER A 29 10.21 -9.69 -3.01
N LEU A 30 10.77 -10.89 -2.84
CA LEU A 30 11.87 -11.14 -1.90
C LEU A 30 13.16 -10.45 -2.35
N ILE A 31 13.49 -10.48 -3.64
CA ILE A 31 14.65 -9.76 -4.19
C ILE A 31 14.45 -8.27 -4.07
N GLU A 32 13.26 -7.75 -4.37
CA GLU A 32 12.95 -6.33 -4.22
C GLU A 32 13.13 -5.88 -2.77
N GLN A 33 12.59 -6.63 -1.80
CA GLN A 33 12.78 -6.35 -0.38
C GLN A 33 14.27 -6.37 0.00
N LEU A 34 15.03 -7.38 -0.43
CA LEU A 34 16.46 -7.47 -0.13
C LEU A 34 17.25 -6.28 -0.70
N VAL A 35 16.92 -5.85 -1.92
CA VAL A 35 17.54 -4.69 -2.55
C VAL A 35 17.20 -3.43 -1.75
N ARG A 36 15.93 -3.24 -1.38
CA ARG A 36 15.47 -2.10 -0.57
C ARG A 36 16.22 -2.02 0.76
N ASP A 37 16.36 -3.14 1.43
CA ASP A 37 17.10 -3.28 2.68
C ASP A 37 18.57 -2.87 2.54
N LYS A 38 19.25 -3.39 1.51
CA LYS A 38 20.67 -3.08 1.27
C LYS A 38 20.89 -1.63 0.85
N LEU A 39 20.00 -1.05 0.06
CA LEU A 39 20.05 0.36 -0.31
C LEU A 39 19.83 1.28 0.90
N THR A 40 18.93 0.90 1.81
CA THR A 40 18.66 1.67 3.03
C THR A 40 19.88 1.69 3.94
N VAL A 41 20.52 0.54 4.17
CA VAL A 41 21.77 0.45 4.95
C VAL A 41 22.88 1.28 4.31
N ARG A 42 23.06 1.20 2.98
CA ARG A 42 24.05 2.00 2.26
C ARG A 42 23.80 3.49 2.41
N ALA A 43 22.55 3.93 2.30
CA ALA A 43 22.17 5.32 2.50
C ALA A 43 22.43 5.78 3.94
N ALA A 44 22.13 4.94 4.92
CA ALA A 44 22.41 5.21 6.33
C ALA A 44 23.90 5.47 6.56
N LYS A 45 24.76 4.56 6.08
CA LYS A 45 26.22 4.68 6.17
C LYS A 45 26.75 5.91 5.43
N LYS A 46 26.28 6.16 4.20
CA LYS A 46 26.66 7.33 3.38
C LYS A 46 26.27 8.67 4.03
N SER A 47 25.15 8.70 4.76
CA SER A 47 24.68 9.89 5.50
C SER A 47 25.34 10.07 6.86
N GLY A 48 26.33 9.25 7.21
CA GLY A 48 27.07 9.35 8.47
C GLY A 48 26.28 8.89 9.68
N ILE A 49 25.21 8.11 9.51
CA ILE A 49 24.56 7.45 10.64
C ILE A 49 25.58 6.51 11.27
N ALA A 50 25.71 6.57 12.60
CA ALA A 50 26.52 5.65 13.37
C ALA A 50 25.60 4.70 14.15
N VAL A 51 26.06 3.47 14.36
CA VAL A 51 25.45 2.48 15.24
C VAL A 51 26.54 2.10 16.23
N SER A 52 26.29 2.25 17.52
CA SER A 52 27.27 1.90 18.56
C SER A 52 27.13 0.45 19.00
N ASP A 53 28.21 -0.10 19.57
CA ASP A 53 28.22 -1.45 20.16
C ASP A 53 27.13 -1.62 21.23
N ASP A 54 26.87 -0.57 22.03
CA ASP A 54 25.78 -0.57 23.02
C ASP A 54 24.40 -0.73 22.36
N GLU A 55 24.17 -0.09 21.21
CA GLU A 55 22.91 -0.23 20.48
C GLU A 55 22.74 -1.63 19.89
N ILE A 56 23.83 -2.19 19.35
CA ILE A 56 23.87 -3.57 18.84
C ILE A 56 23.57 -4.56 19.97
N GLN A 57 24.25 -4.41 21.11
CA GLN A 57 24.04 -5.25 22.28
C GLN A 57 22.60 -5.17 22.80
N ASN A 58 22.06 -3.95 22.95
CA ASN A 58 20.69 -3.76 23.39
C ASN A 58 19.67 -4.39 22.42
N ARG A 59 19.89 -4.26 21.11
CA ARG A 59 19.03 -4.88 20.10
C ARG A 59 19.14 -6.41 20.11
N ALA A 60 20.34 -6.95 20.24
CA ALA A 60 20.55 -8.39 20.37
C ALA A 60 19.86 -8.95 21.63
N ASP A 61 19.92 -8.24 22.75
CA ASP A 61 19.24 -8.65 23.99
C ASP A 61 17.70 -8.57 23.86
N GLN A 62 17.17 -7.57 23.16
CA GLN A 62 15.74 -7.51 22.81
C GLN A 62 15.32 -8.69 21.93
N PHE A 63 16.11 -8.99 20.90
CA PHE A 63 15.88 -10.13 20.01
C PHE A 63 15.81 -11.44 20.81
N ARG A 64 16.78 -11.65 21.70
CA ARG A 64 16.83 -12.82 22.59
C ARG A 64 15.64 -12.88 23.52
N ARG A 65 15.26 -11.76 24.15
CA ARG A 65 14.12 -11.68 25.08
C ARG A 65 12.80 -12.07 24.41
N ILE A 66 12.51 -11.52 23.23
CA ILE A 66 11.25 -11.80 22.49
C ILE A 66 11.16 -13.28 22.09
N ARG A 67 12.31 -13.92 21.86
CA ARG A 67 12.40 -15.34 21.44
C ARG A 67 12.65 -16.32 22.59
N GLY A 68 12.71 -15.85 23.84
CA GLY A 68 12.98 -16.70 25.00
C GLY A 68 14.41 -17.26 25.08
N LEU A 69 15.37 -16.65 24.38
CA LEU A 69 16.78 -17.09 24.32
C LEU A 69 17.59 -16.55 25.51
N HIS A 70 17.15 -16.93 26.71
CA HIS A 70 17.63 -16.35 27.97
C HIS A 70 19.06 -16.78 28.34
N ARG A 71 19.53 -17.96 27.87
CA ARG A 71 20.90 -18.43 28.10
C ARG A 71 21.74 -18.33 26.82
N ALA A 72 23.05 -18.23 26.98
CA ALA A 72 23.99 -18.26 25.85
C ALA A 72 23.86 -19.56 25.02
N ALA A 73 23.63 -20.70 25.69
CA ALA A 73 23.38 -21.97 25.02
C ALA A 73 22.14 -21.95 24.14
N ASP A 74 21.06 -21.27 24.58
CA ASP A 74 19.83 -21.15 23.80
C ASP A 74 20.08 -20.35 22.50
N MET A 75 20.87 -19.28 22.61
CA MET A 75 21.26 -18.47 21.45
C MET A 75 22.17 -19.25 20.48
N ASN A 76 23.17 -19.96 20.99
CA ASN A 76 24.06 -20.76 20.15
C ASN A 76 23.27 -21.86 19.40
N ASN A 77 22.40 -22.59 20.10
CA ASN A 77 21.54 -23.59 19.47
C ASN A 77 20.62 -22.99 18.41
N TYR A 78 20.11 -21.77 18.64
CA TYR A 78 19.30 -21.04 17.67
C TYR A 78 20.09 -20.71 16.40
N LEU A 79 21.31 -20.18 16.56
CA LEU A 79 22.21 -19.86 15.45
C LEU A 79 22.65 -21.12 14.67
N ASP A 80 22.98 -22.19 15.39
CA ASP A 80 23.35 -23.48 14.81
C ASP A 80 22.21 -24.08 13.99
N ALA A 81 20.96 -23.98 14.48
CA ALA A 81 19.78 -24.44 13.76
C ALA A 81 19.51 -23.65 12.48
N LEU A 82 19.93 -22.39 12.43
CA LEU A 82 19.86 -21.55 11.23
C LEU A 82 21.09 -21.70 10.32
N HIS A 83 22.13 -22.38 10.79
CA HIS A 83 23.45 -22.44 10.15
C HIS A 83 24.06 -21.04 9.93
N VAL A 84 23.89 -20.15 10.91
CA VAL A 84 24.38 -18.76 10.88
C VAL A 84 25.41 -18.59 11.99
N SER A 85 26.52 -17.91 11.70
CA SER A 85 27.55 -17.56 12.68
C SER A 85 27.13 -16.38 13.57
N LEU A 86 27.81 -16.20 14.70
CA LEU A 86 27.60 -15.03 15.56
C LEU A 86 27.90 -13.72 14.80
N ASP A 87 28.95 -13.70 13.99
CA ASP A 87 29.33 -12.53 13.18
C ASP A 87 28.24 -12.17 12.14
N GLU A 88 27.66 -13.16 11.47
CA GLU A 88 26.55 -12.94 10.54
C GLU A 88 25.29 -12.43 11.26
N PHE A 89 25.04 -12.93 12.47
CA PHE A 89 23.95 -12.42 13.31
C PHE A 89 24.20 -10.97 13.76
N GLU A 90 25.43 -10.63 14.15
CA GLU A 90 25.80 -9.26 14.52
C GLU A 90 25.63 -8.30 13.33
N VAL A 91 26.05 -8.72 12.13
CA VAL A 91 25.81 -7.96 10.89
C VAL A 91 24.31 -7.79 10.63
N PHE A 92 23.50 -8.83 10.83
CA PHE A 92 22.05 -8.75 10.70
C PHE A 92 21.45 -7.70 11.64
N ILE A 93 21.80 -7.75 12.93
CA ILE A 93 21.33 -6.78 13.94
C ILE A 93 21.78 -5.36 13.58
N THR A 94 23.03 -5.21 13.18
CA THR A 94 23.62 -3.92 12.79
C THR A 94 22.92 -3.34 11.57
N ASP A 95 22.70 -4.14 10.52
CA ASP A 95 21.98 -3.72 9.32
C ASP A 95 20.54 -3.31 9.66
N THR A 96 19.84 -4.03 10.55
CA THR A 96 18.49 -3.63 11.04
C THR A 96 18.52 -2.27 11.74
N LEU A 97 19.51 -2.00 12.59
CA LEU A 97 19.64 -0.71 13.27
C LEU A 97 19.91 0.44 12.29
N TYR A 98 20.73 0.20 11.26
CA TYR A 98 20.93 1.17 10.18
C TYR A 98 19.64 1.47 9.42
N GLN A 99 18.83 0.45 9.12
CA GLN A 99 17.56 0.60 8.43
C GLN A 99 16.60 1.48 9.23
N GLU A 100 16.37 1.14 10.49
CA GLU A 100 15.46 1.88 11.37
C GLU A 100 15.88 3.34 11.52
N LYS A 101 17.15 3.59 11.88
CA LYS A 101 17.66 4.96 12.03
C LYS A 101 17.57 5.79 10.75
N MET A 102 17.73 5.14 9.59
CA MET A 102 17.58 5.82 8.31
C MET A 102 16.12 6.13 8.03
N LEU A 103 15.22 5.17 8.23
CA LEU A 103 13.78 5.35 8.03
C LEU A 103 13.14 6.33 9.02
N ASP A 104 13.71 6.51 10.22
CA ASP A 104 13.29 7.54 11.18
C ASP A 104 13.58 8.96 10.69
N LYS A 105 14.54 9.12 9.78
CA LYS A 105 14.84 10.40 9.12
C LYS A 105 14.02 10.63 7.85
N VAL A 106 13.08 9.75 7.51
CA VAL A 106 12.29 9.80 6.28
C VAL A 106 10.81 9.71 6.60
N GLY A 107 10.06 10.72 6.17
CA GLY A 107 8.65 10.85 6.55
C GLY A 107 8.51 11.32 8.00
N THR A 108 9.36 12.28 8.36
CA THR A 108 9.29 13.02 9.62
C THR A 108 7.99 13.82 9.70
N ALA A 109 7.55 14.20 10.90
CA ALA A 109 6.33 14.99 11.08
C ALA A 109 6.31 16.28 10.24
N ARG A 110 7.47 16.95 10.13
CA ARG A 110 7.64 18.14 9.28
C ARG A 110 7.45 17.83 7.80
N GLU A 111 8.07 16.77 7.29
CA GLU A 111 7.94 16.37 5.87
C GLU A 111 6.51 15.94 5.54
N ILE A 112 5.84 15.27 6.49
CA ILE A 112 4.42 14.90 6.36
C ILE A 112 3.54 16.15 6.25
N GLU A 113 3.76 17.12 7.15
CA GLU A 113 3.01 18.37 7.15
C GLU A 113 3.25 19.18 5.85
N GLU A 114 4.51 19.30 5.42
CA GLU A 114 4.88 19.95 4.16
C GLU A 114 4.24 19.26 2.95
N TYR A 115 4.29 17.92 2.90
CA TYR A 115 3.65 17.15 1.84
C TYR A 115 2.14 17.36 1.84
N PHE A 116 1.50 17.31 3.01
CA PHE A 116 0.06 17.53 3.15
C PHE A 116 -0.32 18.94 2.69
N GLN A 117 0.40 19.99 3.09
CA GLN A 117 0.10 21.36 2.66
C GLN A 117 0.17 21.53 1.14
N LEU A 118 1.13 20.87 0.49
CA LEU A 118 1.31 20.94 -0.96
C LEU A 118 0.35 20.03 -1.74
N ASN A 119 -0.20 18.99 -1.10
CA ASN A 119 -0.96 17.93 -1.76
C ASN A 119 -2.33 17.67 -1.13
N SER A 120 -2.80 18.50 -0.21
CA SER A 120 -4.02 18.30 0.58
C SER A 120 -5.22 17.87 -0.26
N PRO A 121 -5.52 18.48 -1.43
CA PRO A 121 -6.65 18.05 -2.26
C PRO A 121 -6.61 16.58 -2.69
N LYS A 122 -5.43 15.94 -2.74
CA LYS A 122 -5.30 14.50 -3.05
C LYS A 122 -5.92 13.60 -1.98
N PHE A 123 -6.00 14.09 -0.75
CA PHE A 123 -6.55 13.38 0.40
C PHE A 123 -8.01 13.74 0.67
N ASP A 124 -8.62 14.55 -0.20
CA ASP A 124 -10.07 14.71 -0.19
C ASP A 124 -10.73 13.37 -0.48
N SER A 125 -11.85 13.14 0.18
CA SER A 125 -12.70 11.99 -0.11
C SER A 125 -14.16 12.41 -0.13
N ILE A 126 -14.96 11.63 -0.82
CA ILE A 126 -16.38 11.89 -0.99
C ILE A 126 -17.14 10.58 -0.77
N GLU A 127 -18.38 10.66 -0.31
CA GLU A 127 -19.30 9.54 -0.43
C GLU A 127 -20.13 9.72 -1.68
N VAL A 128 -20.25 8.64 -2.45
CA VAL A 128 -21.00 8.63 -3.69
C VAL A 128 -21.90 7.42 -3.77
N SER A 129 -23.02 7.62 -4.46
CA SER A 129 -23.89 6.55 -4.94
C SER A 129 -23.97 6.61 -6.45
N HIS A 130 -24.28 5.48 -7.09
CA HIS A 130 -24.41 5.42 -8.55
C HIS A 130 -25.59 4.59 -9.02
N ILE A 131 -26.02 4.88 -10.24
CA ILE A 131 -27.00 4.11 -11.00
C ILE A 131 -26.40 3.81 -12.37
N LEU A 132 -26.24 2.53 -12.68
CA LEU A 132 -25.85 2.02 -14.01
C LEU A 132 -27.08 1.61 -14.82
N LEU A 133 -27.18 2.05 -16.07
CA LEU A 133 -28.28 1.79 -17.01
C LEU A 133 -27.74 1.36 -18.38
N ASP A 134 -28.52 0.62 -19.15
CA ASP A 134 -28.11 0.07 -20.45
C ASP A 134 -28.07 1.11 -21.59
N THR A 135 -28.89 2.15 -21.52
CA THR A 135 -28.98 3.17 -22.59
C THR A 135 -28.82 4.60 -22.09
N GLU A 136 -28.35 5.48 -22.98
CA GLU A 136 -28.23 6.91 -22.70
C GLU A 136 -29.60 7.56 -22.47
N GLY A 137 -30.62 7.08 -23.18
CA GLY A 137 -32.00 7.59 -23.09
C GLY A 137 -32.57 7.36 -21.69
N SER A 138 -32.52 6.12 -21.21
CA SER A 138 -32.98 5.79 -19.85
C SER A 138 -32.18 6.56 -18.79
N ALA A 139 -30.88 6.76 -18.99
CA ALA A 139 -30.08 7.53 -18.05
C ALA A 139 -30.44 9.02 -18.01
N LYS A 140 -30.77 9.62 -19.16
CA LYS A 140 -31.26 11.01 -19.24
C LYS A 140 -32.65 11.19 -18.62
N GLU A 141 -33.53 10.22 -18.81
CA GLU A 141 -34.84 10.19 -18.16
C GLU A 141 -34.69 10.06 -16.65
N MET A 142 -33.80 9.17 -16.19
CA MET A 142 -33.49 8.99 -14.78
C MET A 142 -32.94 10.27 -14.14
N ILE A 143 -32.00 10.96 -14.78
CA ILE A 143 -31.51 12.26 -14.28
C ILE A 143 -32.64 13.30 -14.20
N SER A 144 -33.50 13.37 -15.21
CA SER A 144 -34.64 14.30 -15.19
C SER A 144 -35.56 14.03 -14.00
N TYR A 145 -35.91 12.75 -13.77
CA TYR A 145 -36.73 12.33 -12.64
C TYR A 145 -36.09 12.63 -11.29
N LEU A 146 -34.81 12.31 -11.13
CA LEU A 146 -34.07 12.52 -9.87
C LEU A 146 -33.79 14.00 -9.58
N ASN A 147 -33.80 14.88 -10.58
CA ASN A 147 -33.75 16.33 -10.33
C ASN A 147 -35.06 16.85 -9.73
N ASP A 148 -36.19 16.26 -10.09
CA ASP A 148 -37.51 16.62 -9.55
C ASP A 148 -37.76 15.97 -8.17
N ASP A 149 -37.26 14.74 -7.96
CA ASP A 149 -37.36 14.00 -6.70
C ASP A 149 -36.01 13.34 -6.29
N PRO A 150 -35.07 14.11 -5.70
CA PRO A 150 -33.75 13.59 -5.33
C PRO A 150 -33.77 12.49 -4.27
N ASP A 151 -34.78 12.48 -3.40
CA ASP A 151 -34.92 11.52 -2.30
C ASP A 151 -35.21 10.10 -2.83
N SER A 152 -35.69 9.99 -4.08
CA SER A 152 -35.99 8.73 -4.74
C SER A 152 -34.76 7.96 -5.26
N PHE A 153 -33.54 8.53 -5.16
CA PHE A 153 -32.33 7.93 -5.75
C PHE A 153 -32.11 6.47 -5.35
N ALA A 154 -32.21 6.17 -4.06
CA ALA A 154 -31.95 4.81 -3.56
C ALA A 154 -32.99 3.80 -4.05
N ASP A 155 -34.24 4.22 -4.23
CA ASP A 155 -35.32 3.36 -4.72
C ASP A 155 -35.18 3.15 -6.23
N MET A 156 -34.89 4.21 -6.98
CA MET A 156 -34.59 4.12 -8.41
C MET A 156 -33.37 3.25 -8.70
N ALA A 157 -32.34 3.32 -7.84
CA ALA A 157 -31.18 2.44 -7.94
C ALA A 157 -31.58 0.97 -7.75
N ARG A 158 -32.41 0.64 -6.76
CA ARG A 158 -32.89 -0.74 -6.52
C ARG A 158 -33.73 -1.27 -7.67
N GLU A 159 -34.59 -0.45 -8.23
CA GLU A 159 -35.56 -0.86 -9.25
C GLU A 159 -34.95 -0.96 -10.65
N HIS A 160 -34.04 -0.05 -10.99
CA HIS A 160 -33.60 0.13 -12.37
C HIS A 160 -32.11 -0.09 -12.59
N SER A 161 -31.27 -0.07 -11.55
CA SER A 161 -29.84 -0.18 -11.77
C SER A 161 -29.39 -1.60 -12.13
N LEU A 162 -28.45 -1.66 -13.07
CA LEU A 162 -27.75 -2.87 -13.49
C LEU A 162 -26.48 -3.14 -12.65
N ALA A 163 -26.12 -2.26 -11.72
CA ALA A 163 -24.92 -2.39 -10.89
C ALA A 163 -25.13 -3.36 -9.72
N ASP A 164 -24.04 -3.97 -9.23
CA ASP A 164 -24.07 -4.85 -8.05
C ASP A 164 -24.44 -4.10 -6.75
N THR A 165 -24.34 -2.77 -6.74
CA THR A 165 -24.75 -1.90 -5.64
C THR A 165 -26.25 -1.65 -5.58
N ARG A 166 -27.04 -2.12 -6.57
CA ARG A 166 -28.48 -1.83 -6.67
C ARG A 166 -29.23 -2.16 -5.38
N ASP A 167 -28.97 -3.32 -4.77
CA ASP A 167 -29.71 -3.81 -3.61
C ASP A 167 -29.40 -2.95 -2.36
N ALA A 168 -28.22 -2.32 -2.34
CA ALA A 168 -27.80 -1.33 -1.35
C ALA A 168 -28.27 0.09 -1.68
N GLY A 169 -29.15 0.28 -2.67
CA GLY A 169 -29.61 1.61 -3.10
C GLY A 169 -28.55 2.39 -3.88
N GLY A 170 -27.63 1.70 -4.57
CA GLY A 170 -26.59 2.33 -5.38
C GLY A 170 -25.38 2.83 -4.59
N VAL A 171 -25.29 2.57 -3.28
CA VAL A 171 -24.22 3.09 -2.43
C VAL A 171 -22.87 2.45 -2.79
N ILE A 172 -21.91 3.27 -3.22
CA ILE A 172 -20.50 2.89 -3.37
C ILE A 172 -19.76 3.12 -2.03
N GLY A 173 -20.10 4.21 -1.34
CA GLY A 173 -19.45 4.61 -0.09
C GLY A 173 -18.32 5.61 -0.33
N ARG A 174 -17.31 5.59 0.54
CA ARG A 174 -16.23 6.59 0.56
C ARG A 174 -15.18 6.32 -0.53
N VAL A 175 -15.00 7.29 -1.41
CA VAL A 175 -14.08 7.27 -2.55
C VAL A 175 -13.03 8.36 -2.38
N MET A 176 -11.77 8.01 -2.63
CA MET A 176 -10.62 8.91 -2.65
C MET A 176 -10.23 9.25 -4.10
N ARG A 177 -9.47 10.34 -4.28
CA ARG A 177 -8.90 10.64 -5.60
C ARG A 177 -7.96 9.53 -6.08
N GLY A 178 -7.93 9.29 -7.38
CA GLY A 178 -7.25 8.19 -8.04
C GLY A 178 -8.05 6.89 -8.14
N GLN A 179 -9.24 6.81 -7.52
CA GLN A 179 -10.07 5.59 -7.54
C GLN A 179 -11.13 5.59 -8.64
N MET A 180 -11.36 6.73 -9.32
CA MET A 180 -12.29 6.84 -10.43
C MET A 180 -11.56 7.14 -11.74
N LYS A 181 -12.23 6.92 -12.88
CA LYS A 181 -11.72 7.38 -14.18
C LYS A 181 -11.49 8.90 -14.15
N PRO A 182 -10.37 9.42 -14.69
CA PRO A 182 -10.02 10.84 -14.58
C PRO A 182 -11.14 11.82 -14.99
N ASP A 183 -11.84 11.54 -16.08
CA ASP A 183 -12.90 12.41 -16.60
C ASP A 183 -14.16 12.44 -15.72
N VAL A 184 -14.42 11.34 -15.00
CA VAL A 184 -15.53 11.23 -14.04
C VAL A 184 -15.10 11.85 -12.72
N GLU A 185 -13.92 11.47 -12.22
CA GLU A 185 -13.36 11.95 -10.96
C GLU A 185 -13.36 13.48 -10.87
N ALA A 186 -12.86 14.14 -11.90
CA ALA A 186 -12.78 15.59 -11.94
C ALA A 186 -14.16 16.26 -11.80
N LYS A 187 -15.21 15.65 -12.35
CA LYS A 187 -16.58 16.17 -12.23
C LYS A 187 -17.17 15.87 -10.87
N VAL A 188 -17.01 14.63 -10.38
CA VAL A 188 -17.59 14.18 -9.11
C VAL A 188 -17.00 14.90 -7.92
N PHE A 189 -15.68 15.09 -7.88
CA PHE A 189 -15.05 15.83 -6.77
C PHE A 189 -15.34 17.34 -6.78
N ASN A 190 -15.67 17.92 -7.95
CA ASN A 190 -15.99 19.33 -8.08
C ASN A 190 -17.48 19.65 -7.86
N ALA A 191 -18.36 18.65 -7.94
CA ALA A 191 -19.81 18.80 -7.75
C ALA A 191 -20.18 18.96 -6.28
N GLU A 192 -21.26 19.65 -5.96
CA GLU A 192 -21.74 19.82 -4.58
C GLU A 192 -22.47 18.59 -4.03
N VAL A 193 -22.63 18.53 -2.70
CA VAL A 193 -23.44 17.46 -2.09
C VAL A 193 -24.88 17.58 -2.57
N GLY A 194 -25.42 16.49 -3.10
CA GLY A 194 -26.74 16.42 -3.73
C GLY A 194 -26.71 16.53 -5.26
N ASP A 195 -25.58 16.91 -5.87
CA ASP A 195 -25.50 17.01 -7.33
C ASP A 195 -25.58 15.64 -8.00
N LEU A 196 -26.35 15.59 -9.09
CA LEU A 196 -26.44 14.46 -10.01
C LEU A 196 -25.52 14.69 -11.21
N LEU A 197 -24.70 13.70 -11.52
CA LEU A 197 -23.66 13.79 -12.53
C LEU A 197 -23.78 12.67 -13.53
N GLY A 198 -23.65 13.01 -14.81
CA GLY A 198 -23.70 12.06 -15.90
C GLY A 198 -24.72 12.47 -16.97
N PRO A 199 -25.16 11.53 -17.81
CA PRO A 199 -24.71 10.14 -17.83
C PRO A 199 -23.26 10.02 -18.34
N PHE A 200 -22.45 9.20 -17.68
CA PHE A 200 -21.09 8.86 -18.10
C PHE A 200 -21.05 7.50 -18.76
N VAL A 201 -20.21 7.32 -19.76
CA VAL A 201 -20.03 6.01 -20.40
C VAL A 201 -19.21 5.09 -19.48
N SER A 202 -19.71 3.87 -19.26
CA SER A 202 -19.07 2.82 -18.46
C SER A 202 -17.67 2.43 -18.99
N ALA A 203 -16.91 1.64 -18.23
CA ALA A 203 -15.57 1.15 -18.64
C ALA A 203 -15.58 0.37 -19.96
N ASP A 204 -16.60 -0.46 -20.17
CA ASP A 204 -16.76 -1.31 -21.35
C ASP A 204 -17.49 -0.63 -22.52
N GLY A 205 -18.01 0.59 -22.31
CA GLY A 205 -18.75 1.34 -23.33
C GLY A 205 -20.17 0.85 -23.60
N ALA A 206 -20.66 -0.13 -22.83
CA ALA A 206 -21.95 -0.77 -23.06
C ALA A 206 -23.09 -0.17 -22.21
N SER A 207 -22.78 0.70 -21.26
CA SER A 207 -23.74 1.21 -20.28
C SER A 207 -23.42 2.65 -19.87
N TYR A 208 -24.36 3.25 -19.14
CA TYR A 208 -24.35 4.64 -18.75
C TYR A 208 -24.52 4.77 -17.25
N GLU A 209 -23.68 5.59 -16.64
CA GLU A 209 -23.51 5.73 -15.20
C GLU A 209 -23.91 7.13 -14.74
N ILE A 210 -24.76 7.19 -13.72
CA ILE A 210 -25.14 8.43 -13.03
C ILE A 210 -24.55 8.35 -11.64
N PHE A 211 -23.90 9.42 -11.19
CA PHE A 211 -23.39 9.53 -9.82
C PHE A 211 -24.16 10.59 -9.04
N ALA A 212 -24.36 10.35 -7.75
CA ALA A 212 -24.81 11.32 -6.77
C ALA A 212 -23.74 11.47 -5.68
N VAL A 213 -23.35 12.71 -5.37
CA VAL A 213 -22.45 13.00 -4.24
C VAL A 213 -23.27 13.11 -2.97
N THR A 214 -23.12 12.19 -2.04
CA THR A 214 -23.90 12.15 -0.79
C THR A 214 -23.21 12.83 0.38
N ALA A 215 -21.88 12.91 0.36
CA ALA A 215 -21.12 13.70 1.33
C ALA A 215 -19.73 14.07 0.80
N LYS A 216 -19.16 15.14 1.35
CA LYS A 216 -17.77 15.55 1.11
C LYS A 216 -16.98 15.54 2.42
N TYR A 217 -15.78 15.02 2.35
CA TYR A 217 -14.82 14.96 3.45
C TYR A 217 -13.53 15.65 3.00
N PRO A 218 -13.40 16.95 3.26
CA PRO A 218 -12.16 17.67 3.00
C PRO A 218 -11.00 16.99 3.72
N ALA A 219 -9.84 16.97 3.06
CA ALA A 219 -8.62 16.42 3.59
C ALA A 219 -8.32 16.96 4.98
N LYS A 220 -8.01 16.06 5.90
CA LYS A 220 -7.52 16.38 7.24
C LYS A 220 -6.27 15.58 7.51
N LEU A 221 -5.28 16.22 8.14
CA LEU A 221 -4.09 15.52 8.57
C LEU A 221 -4.39 14.78 9.88
N ASP A 222 -5.02 13.61 9.74
CA ASP A 222 -5.23 12.65 10.82
C ASP A 222 -4.15 11.56 10.79
N GLU A 223 -4.29 10.55 11.65
CA GLU A 223 -3.31 9.47 11.79
C GLU A 223 -3.22 8.61 10.52
N ASP A 224 -4.35 8.32 9.88
CA ASP A 224 -4.42 7.52 8.66
C ASP A 224 -3.77 8.26 7.48
N VAL A 225 -4.10 9.53 7.29
CA VAL A 225 -3.48 10.37 6.25
C VAL A 225 -2.00 10.57 6.52
N SER A 226 -1.59 10.74 7.78
CA SER A 226 -0.17 10.85 8.15
C SER A 226 0.60 9.57 7.86
N ALA A 227 0.01 8.40 8.12
CA ALA A 227 0.60 7.11 7.83
C ALA A 227 0.76 6.89 6.32
N GLU A 228 -0.26 7.25 5.53
CA GLU A 228 -0.23 7.15 4.07
C GLU A 228 0.80 8.10 3.46
N ILE A 229 0.86 9.36 3.89
CA ILE A 229 1.89 10.30 3.45
C ILE A 229 3.29 9.78 3.79
N ARG A 230 3.49 9.22 4.99
CA ARG A 230 4.77 8.62 5.38
C ARG A 230 5.13 7.46 4.44
N ARG A 231 4.17 6.62 4.06
CA ARG A 231 4.37 5.52 3.10
C ARG A 231 4.83 6.07 1.76
N LEU A 232 4.12 7.06 1.21
CA LEU A 232 4.45 7.70 -0.06
C LEU A 232 5.85 8.35 -0.04
N LEU A 233 6.16 9.12 1.00
CA LEU A 233 7.47 9.75 1.17
C LEU A 233 8.60 8.72 1.21
N ARG A 234 8.40 7.59 1.90
CA ARG A 234 9.37 6.49 1.95
C ARG A 234 9.50 5.78 0.61
N GLU A 235 8.42 5.61 -0.14
CA GLU A 235 8.45 5.03 -1.47
C GLU A 235 9.21 5.92 -2.45
N ASP A 236 8.92 7.21 -2.50
CA ASP A 236 9.63 8.19 -3.33
C ASP A 236 11.13 8.23 -2.97
N TRP A 237 11.43 8.23 -1.67
CA TRP A 237 12.80 8.17 -1.15
C TRP A 237 13.56 6.91 -1.58
N MET A 238 12.88 5.76 -1.60
CA MET A 238 13.42 4.48 -2.06
C MET A 238 13.64 4.47 -3.57
N MET A 239 12.66 4.95 -4.35
CA MET A 239 12.76 5.00 -5.80
C MET A 239 13.93 5.87 -6.26
N ALA A 240 14.11 7.04 -5.65
CA ALA A 240 15.26 7.92 -5.94
C ALA A 240 16.60 7.19 -5.72
N ARG A 241 16.72 6.39 -4.65
CA ARG A 241 17.94 5.63 -4.35
C ARG A 241 18.16 4.45 -5.26
N ALA A 242 17.09 3.78 -5.65
CA ALA A 242 17.17 2.69 -6.62
C ALA A 242 17.70 3.19 -7.97
N GLN A 243 17.31 4.39 -8.40
CA GLN A 243 17.81 5.02 -9.64
C GLN A 243 19.30 5.40 -9.59
N GLU A 244 19.87 5.64 -8.41
CA GLU A 244 21.31 5.90 -8.24
C GLU A 244 22.19 4.65 -8.40
N HIS A 245 21.60 3.46 -8.51
CA HIS A 245 22.31 2.19 -8.51
C HIS A 245 21.92 1.32 -9.73
N VAL A 246 22.90 0.58 -10.26
CA VAL A 246 22.62 -0.48 -11.23
C VAL A 246 22.15 -1.72 -10.46
N ILE A 247 20.89 -2.09 -10.62
CA ILE A 247 20.29 -3.29 -10.02
C ILE A 247 20.20 -4.36 -11.10
N GLU A 248 21.09 -5.35 -11.07
CA GLU A 248 21.00 -6.54 -11.92
C GLU A 248 20.48 -7.72 -11.11
N ALA A 249 19.24 -8.13 -11.34
CA ALA A 249 18.76 -9.43 -10.89
C ALA A 249 19.21 -10.49 -11.92
N ARG A 250 20.01 -11.48 -11.49
CA ARG A 250 20.42 -12.62 -12.31
C ARG A 250 19.79 -13.90 -11.77
#